data_AF-A0A9X4AXI5-F1
#
_entry.id   AF-A0A9X4AXI5-F1
#
_cell.length_a   1.000
_cell.length_b   1.000
_cell.length_c   1.000
_cell.angle_alpha   90.00
_cell.angle_beta   90.00
_cell.angle_gamma   90.00
#
_symmetry.space_group_name_H-M   'P 1'
#
loop_
_entity.id
_entity.type
_entity.pdbx_description
1 polymer ?
#
loop_
_entity_poly.entity_id
_entity_poly.type
_entity_poly.pdbx_seq_one_letter_code
_entity_poly.pdbx_strand_id
1 'polypeptide(L)'
;MAAVGVVPYDQRGEQLLLDIVRADPIYQEAAIRVAYYACALRKQGADAHVEGLLHFALLRMRVDNNGFVSVARLRDRLPEISFSGALVPALLRLERAGIVSLLPDHARPERVQLRVPL
;
A
#
# COMPACT_ATOMS: atom_id res chain seq x y z
N MET A 1 -1.61 27.55 -18.19
CA MET A 1 -0.42 26.83 -18.67
C MET A 1 -0.25 25.57 -17.83
N ALA A 2 -0.63 24.41 -18.36
CA ALA A 2 -0.44 23.13 -17.68
C ALA A 2 1.02 22.67 -17.87
N ALA A 3 1.65 22.20 -16.80
CA ALA A 3 2.99 21.64 -16.86
C ALA A 3 2.97 20.36 -17.73
N VAL A 4 3.86 20.31 -18.72
CA VAL A 4 4.14 19.11 -19.51
C VAL A 4 4.52 17.98 -18.55
N GLY A 5 3.73 16.90 -18.53
CA GLY A 5 4.07 15.66 -17.82
C GLY A 5 3.15 15.22 -16.68
N VAL A 6 2.11 15.99 -16.32
CA VAL A 6 1.15 15.55 -15.29
C VAL A 6 -0.09 14.97 -15.95
N VAL A 7 -0.20 13.63 -15.97
CA VAL A 7 -1.42 12.93 -16.40
C VAL A 7 -2.54 13.23 -15.37
N PRO A 8 -3.67 13.81 -15.82
CA PRO A 8 -4.85 14.04 -14.98
C PRO A 8 -5.29 12.77 -14.23
N TYR A 9 -5.84 12.91 -13.02
CA TYR A 9 -6.18 11.77 -12.16
C TYR A 9 -7.16 10.78 -12.82
N ASP A 10 -8.11 11.30 -13.59
CA ASP A 10 -9.08 10.58 -14.42
C ASP A 10 -8.43 9.81 -15.59
N GLN A 11 -7.24 10.19 -16.02
CA GLN A 11 -6.51 9.54 -17.12
C GLN A 11 -5.41 8.58 -16.64
N ARG A 12 -5.11 8.56 -15.33
CA ARG A 12 -4.09 7.66 -14.76
C ARG A 12 -4.43 6.19 -14.94
N GLY A 13 -5.72 5.85 -14.92
CA GLY A 13 -6.19 4.49 -15.16
C GLY A 13 -5.81 4.01 -16.56
N GLU A 14 -6.15 4.78 -17.59
CA GLU A 14 -5.83 4.47 -18.99
C GLU A 14 -4.32 4.41 -19.23
N GLN A 15 -3.56 5.37 -18.67
CA GLN A 15 -2.10 5.35 -18.78
C GLN A 15 -1.49 4.10 -18.13
N LEU A 16 -1.98 3.70 -16.95
CA LEU A 16 -1.53 2.47 -16.28
C LEU A 16 -1.81 1.23 -17.13
N LEU A 17 -2.99 1.13 -17.75
CA LEU A 17 -3.33 0.01 -18.62
C LEU A 17 -2.38 -0.06 -19.83
N LEU A 18 -2.08 1.08 -20.46
CA LEU A 18 -1.11 1.16 -21.55
C LEU A 18 0.31 0.77 -21.09
N ASP A 19 0.73 1.20 -19.90
CA ASP A 19 2.03 0.86 -19.33
C ASP A 19 2.14 -0.65 -19.04
N ILE A 20 1.05 -1.29 -18.58
CA ILE A 20 0.99 -2.75 -18.39
C ILE A 20 1.16 -3.46 -19.74
N VAL A 21 0.43 -3.04 -20.79
CA VAL A 21 0.54 -3.67 -22.12
C VAL A 21 1.95 -3.57 -22.70
N ARG A 22 2.69 -2.51 -22.34
CA ARG A 22 4.09 -2.28 -22.80
C ARG A 22 5.14 -2.94 -21.90
N ALA A 23 4.77 -3.38 -20.70
CA ALA A 23 5.71 -3.98 -19.75
C ALA A 23 6.19 -5.35 -20.24
N ASP A 24 7.33 -5.81 -19.72
CA ASP A 24 7.82 -7.17 -19.93
C ASP A 24 6.77 -8.21 -19.47
N PRO A 25 6.64 -9.37 -20.17
CA PRO A 25 5.63 -10.39 -19.84
C PRO A 25 5.57 -10.80 -18.37
N ILE A 26 6.71 -10.84 -17.66
CA ILE A 26 6.74 -11.20 -16.24
C ILE A 26 5.97 -10.18 -15.39
N TYR A 27 6.07 -8.89 -15.74
CA TYR A 27 5.33 -7.84 -15.04
C TYR A 27 3.85 -7.78 -15.44
N GLN A 28 3.50 -8.19 -16.66
CA GLN A 28 2.11 -8.35 -17.07
C GLN A 28 1.42 -9.44 -16.24
N GLU A 29 2.04 -10.60 -16.10
CA GLU A 29 1.54 -11.68 -15.26
C GLU A 29 1.44 -11.27 -13.79
N ALA A 30 2.45 -10.57 -13.28
CA ALA A 30 2.42 -10.04 -11.92
C ALA A 30 1.28 -9.03 -11.73
N ALA A 31 1.02 -8.15 -12.71
CA ALA A 31 -0.08 -7.19 -12.67
C ALA A 31 -1.44 -7.89 -12.60
N ILE A 32 -1.65 -8.95 -13.39
CA ILE A 32 -2.88 -9.77 -13.35
C ILE A 32 -3.09 -10.36 -11.95
N ARG A 33 -2.04 -10.95 -11.36
CA ARG A 33 -2.12 -11.55 -10.02
C ARG A 33 -2.44 -10.50 -8.95
N VAL A 34 -1.77 -9.34 -8.99
CA VAL A 34 -2.03 -8.23 -8.07
C VAL A 34 -3.45 -7.70 -8.23
N ALA A 35 -3.95 -7.56 -9.46
CA ALA A 35 -5.33 -7.12 -9.71
C ALA A 35 -6.35 -8.13 -9.17
N TYR A 36 -6.14 -9.43 -9.41
CA TYR A 36 -7.01 -10.48 -8.87
C TYR A 36 -7.05 -10.45 -7.34
N TYR A 37 -5.88 -10.33 -6.70
CA TYR A 37 -5.77 -10.21 -5.25
C TYR A 37 -6.51 -8.97 -4.72
N ALA A 38 -6.32 -7.80 -5.35
CA ALA A 38 -7.00 -6.58 -4.97
C ALA A 38 -8.54 -6.70 -5.10
N CYS A 39 -9.03 -7.33 -6.15
CA CYS A 39 -10.45 -7.62 -6.34
C CYS A 39 -10.99 -8.58 -5.27
N ALA A 40 -10.23 -9.62 -4.91
CA ALA A 40 -10.62 -10.56 -3.86
C ALA A 40 -10.76 -9.85 -2.50
N LEU A 41 -9.81 -8.97 -2.15
CA LEU A 41 -9.89 -8.17 -0.92
C LEU A 41 -11.10 -7.23 -0.91
N ARG A 42 -11.42 -6.57 -2.03
CA ARG A 42 -12.61 -5.69 -2.12
C ARG A 42 -13.91 -6.46 -1.83
N LYS A 43 -14.00 -7.72 -2.25
CA LYS A 43 -15.17 -8.57 -1.97
C LYS A 43 -15.31 -8.93 -0.48
N GLN A 44 -14.22 -8.89 0.28
CA GLN A 44 -14.21 -9.14 1.72
C GLN A 44 -14.57 -7.90 2.55
N GLY A 45 -14.69 -6.73 1.91
CA GLY A 45 -15.09 -5.48 2.55
C GLY A 45 -13.98 -4.42 2.57
N ALA A 46 -14.36 -3.20 2.97
CA ALA A 46 -13.47 -2.05 2.95
C ALA A 46 -12.24 -2.23 3.87
N ASP A 47 -12.45 -2.83 5.05
CA ASP A 47 -11.37 -3.06 6.01
C ASP A 47 -10.30 -4.02 5.49
N ALA A 48 -10.72 -5.15 4.89
CA ALA A 48 -9.81 -6.12 4.28
C ALA A 48 -9.06 -5.51 3.10
N HIS A 49 -9.72 -4.67 2.31
CA HIS A 49 -9.09 -3.95 1.20
C HIS A 49 -7.98 -3.00 1.68
N VAL A 50 -8.26 -2.17 2.69
CA VAL A 50 -7.27 -1.23 3.26
C VAL A 50 -6.11 -2.01 3.89
N GLU A 51 -6.41 -3.07 4.64
CA GLU A 51 -5.40 -3.90 5.29
C GLU A 51 -4.44 -4.56 4.29
N GLY A 52 -4.98 -5.18 3.25
CA GLY A 52 -4.16 -5.82 2.22
C GLY A 52 -3.37 -4.80 1.39
N LEU A 53 -3.91 -3.60 1.14
CA LEU A 53 -3.18 -2.52 0.48
C LEU A 53 -2.01 -2.03 1.32
N LEU A 54 -2.20 -1.85 2.63
CA LEU A 54 -1.13 -1.49 3.56
C LEU A 54 -0.05 -2.56 3.61
N HIS A 55 -0.43 -3.83 3.75
CA HIS A 55 0.50 -4.95 3.78
C HIS A 55 1.33 -5.01 2.49
N PHE A 56 0.68 -4.90 1.33
CA PHE A 56 1.36 -4.87 0.04
C PHE A 56 2.31 -3.68 -0.11
N ALA A 57 1.89 -2.48 0.34
CA ALA A 57 2.74 -1.30 0.30
C ALA A 57 3.99 -1.48 1.17
N LEU A 58 3.83 -1.96 2.41
CA LEU A 58 4.93 -2.20 3.34
C LEU A 58 5.95 -3.19 2.76
N LEU A 59 5.51 -4.28 2.12
CA LEU A 59 6.41 -5.28 1.51
C LEU A 59 7.30 -4.70 0.41
N ARG A 60 6.91 -3.56 -0.18
CA ARG A 60 7.64 -2.91 -1.27
C ARG A 60 8.34 -1.63 -0.85
N MET A 61 8.16 -1.19 0.39
CA MET A 61 8.81 0.00 0.90
C MET A 61 10.20 -0.33 1.41
N ARG A 62 11.16 0.54 1.06
CA ARG A 62 12.52 0.46 1.62
C ARG A 62 12.50 0.89 3.08
N VAL A 63 12.89 -0.03 3.96
CA VAL A 63 13.12 0.21 5.38
C VAL A 63 14.31 1.13 5.63
N ASP A 64 14.32 1.80 6.76
CA ASP A 64 15.47 2.54 7.28
C ASP A 64 16.55 1.60 7.84
N ASN A 65 17.66 2.18 8.33
CA ASN A 65 18.79 1.42 8.86
C ASN A 65 18.45 0.54 10.08
N ASN A 66 17.31 0.77 10.71
CA ASN A 66 16.83 0.01 11.86
C ASN A 66 15.75 -1.01 11.45
N GLY A 67 15.42 -1.14 10.15
CA GLY A 67 14.41 -2.07 9.67
C GLY A 67 12.97 -1.55 9.73
N PHE A 68 12.76 -0.23 9.88
CA PHE A 68 11.42 0.36 9.99
C PHE A 68 11.02 1.18 8.77
N VAL A 69 9.72 1.30 8.56
CA VAL A 69 9.09 2.28 7.67
C VAL A 69 8.40 3.33 8.53
N SER A 70 8.63 4.62 8.26
CA SER A 70 7.89 5.67 8.97
C SER A 70 6.44 5.72 8.47
N VAL A 71 5.50 5.89 9.40
CA VAL A 71 4.08 6.00 9.10
C VAL A 71 3.78 7.23 8.23
N ALA A 72 4.55 8.31 8.40
CA ALA A 72 4.47 9.48 7.51
C ALA A 72 4.75 9.09 6.05
N ARG A 73 5.81 8.33 5.77
CA ARG A 73 6.13 7.85 4.40
C ARG A 73 5.05 6.90 3.87
N LEU A 74 4.44 6.10 4.74
CA LEU A 74 3.35 5.21 4.35
C LEU A 74 2.11 6.02 3.93
N ARG A 75 1.77 7.09 4.68
CA ARG A 75 0.69 8.02 4.33
C ARG A 75 0.97 8.74 3.02
N ASP A 76 2.19 9.21 2.81
CA ASP A 76 2.57 9.88 1.56
C ASP A 76 2.49 8.92 0.35
N ARG A 77 2.66 7.62 0.59
CA ARG A 77 2.53 6.58 -0.44
C ARG A 77 1.08 6.17 -0.72
N LEU A 78 0.20 6.29 0.27
CA LEU A 78 -1.22 5.93 0.22
C LEU A 78 -2.10 7.14 0.62
N PRO A 79 -2.01 8.27 -0.12
CA PRO A 79 -2.68 9.52 0.25
C PRO A 79 -4.22 9.41 0.26
N GLU A 80 -4.77 8.42 -0.42
CA GLU A 80 -6.21 8.13 -0.47
C GLU A 80 -6.76 7.51 0.83
N ILE A 81 -5.90 7.02 1.71
CA ILE A 81 -6.31 6.38 2.96
C ILE A 81 -6.30 7.41 4.09
N SER A 82 -7.47 7.63 4.71
CA SER A 82 -7.58 8.49 5.89
C SER A 82 -6.69 7.97 7.03
N PHE A 83 -5.84 8.85 7.58
CA PHE A 83 -4.89 8.50 8.62
C PHE A 83 -5.55 7.90 9.87
N SER A 84 -6.46 8.65 10.48
CA SER A 84 -7.17 8.23 11.70
C SER A 84 -8.33 7.28 11.40
N GLY A 85 -8.98 7.43 10.24
CA GLY A 85 -10.19 6.68 9.92
C GLY A 85 -9.94 5.27 9.38
N ALA A 86 -8.79 5.00 8.77
CA ALA A 86 -8.54 3.73 8.08
C ALA A 86 -7.10 3.22 8.26
N LEU A 87 -6.09 4.08 8.16
CA LEU A 87 -4.68 3.66 8.21
C LEU A 87 -4.29 3.13 9.59
N VAL A 88 -4.54 3.89 10.67
CA VAL A 88 -4.22 3.45 12.04
C VAL A 88 -5.02 2.19 12.42
N PRO A 89 -6.36 2.12 12.22
CA PRO A 89 -7.11 0.89 12.47
C PRO A 89 -6.56 -0.33 11.71
N ALA A 90 -6.15 -0.17 10.45
CA ALA A 90 -5.57 -1.25 9.66
C ALA A 90 -4.21 -1.70 10.18
N LEU A 91 -3.33 -0.76 10.56
CA LEU A 91 -2.05 -1.09 11.19
C LEU A 91 -2.23 -1.88 12.48
N LEU A 92 -3.20 -1.48 13.32
CA LEU A 92 -3.53 -2.21 14.55
C LEU A 92 -4.05 -3.63 14.28
N ARG A 93 -4.82 -3.84 13.20
CA ARG A 93 -5.26 -5.19 12.81
C ARG A 93 -4.08 -6.05 12.34
N LEU A 94 -3.19 -5.49 11.52
CA LEU A 94 -1.97 -6.18 11.07
C LEU A 94 -1.05 -6.54 12.25
N GLU A 95 -0.96 -5.66 13.24
CA GLU A 95 -0.19 -5.92 14.47
C GLU A 95 -0.80 -7.05 15.29
N ARG A 96 -2.13 -7.04 15.50
CA ARG A 96 -2.86 -8.13 16.17
C ARG A 96 -2.73 -9.46 15.43
N ALA A 97 -2.62 -9.42 14.11
CA ALA A 97 -2.37 -10.60 13.28
C ALA A 97 -0.89 -11.06 13.31
N GLY A 98 -0.01 -10.35 14.00
CA GLY A 98 1.41 -10.67 14.10
C GLY A 98 2.23 -10.37 12.84
N ILE A 99 1.66 -9.64 11.88
CA ILE A 99 2.29 -9.32 10.59
C ILE A 99 3.27 -8.15 10.73
N VAL A 100 2.94 -7.17 11.58
CA VAL A 100 3.76 -5.98 11.83
C VAL A 100 3.99 -5.74 13.33
N SER A 101 4.97 -4.90 13.63
CA SER A 101 5.18 -4.27 14.94
C SER A 101 5.11 -2.75 14.79
N LEU A 102 4.39 -2.07 15.70
CA LEU A 102 4.22 -0.63 15.69
C LEU A 102 5.02 0.05 16.82
N LEU A 103 5.58 1.22 16.53
CA LEU A 103 6.35 2.03 17.50
C LEU A 103 6.14 3.54 17.25
N PRO A 104 5.98 4.38 18.30
CA PRO A 104 5.53 4.03 19.63
C PRO A 104 4.07 3.55 19.62
N ASP A 105 3.60 3.06 20.76
CA ASP A 105 2.48 2.12 20.79
C ASP A 105 1.07 2.73 20.57
N HIS A 106 0.21 1.93 19.94
CA HIS A 106 -1.24 2.03 19.64
C HIS A 106 -1.87 3.37 19.21
N ALA A 107 -1.74 4.45 19.97
CA ALA A 107 -2.57 5.65 19.77
C ALA A 107 -2.08 6.52 18.60
N ARG A 108 -0.75 6.55 18.38
CA ARG A 108 -0.09 7.27 17.30
C ARG A 108 1.20 6.54 16.90
N PRO A 109 1.10 5.43 16.14
CA PRO A 109 2.28 4.78 15.62
C PRO A 109 3.04 5.74 14.70
N GLU A 110 4.34 5.83 14.89
CA GLU A 110 5.23 6.65 14.06
C GLU A 110 6.03 5.80 13.08
N ARG A 111 6.22 4.52 13.40
CA ARG A 111 7.06 3.56 12.70
C ARG A 111 6.40 2.19 12.69
N VAL A 112 6.61 1.46 11.61
CA VAL A 112 6.10 0.11 11.36
C VAL A 112 7.25 -0.78 10.94
N GLN A 113 7.34 -1.97 11.50
CA GLN A 113 8.26 -3.02 11.08
C GLN A 113 7.46 -4.22 10.60
N LEU A 114 7.78 -4.76 9.42
CA LEU A 114 7.27 -6.05 8.97
C LEU A 114 7.95 -7.17 9.75
N ARG A 115 7.15 -8.11 10.28
CA ARG A 115 7.64 -9.28 11.01
C ARG A 115 7.76 -10.53 10.14
N VAL A 116 7.19 -10.50 8.95
CA VAL A 116 7.26 -11.61 8.00
C VAL A 116 8.59 -11.51 7.23
N PRO A 117 9.40 -12.57 7.18
CA PRO A 117 10.60 -12.58 6.33
C PRO A 117 10.17 -12.51 4.85
N LEU A 118 10.83 -11.64 4.10
CA LEU A 118 10.78 -11.63 2.63
C LEU A 118 11.58 -12.81 2.06
#